data_AF-A0A0T9UDS6-F1
#
_entry.id   AF-A0A0T9UDS6-F1
#
_cell.length_a   1.000
_cell.length_b   1.000
_cell.length_c   1.000
_cell.angle_alpha   90.00
_cell.angle_beta   90.00
_cell.angle_gamma   90.00
#
_symmetry.space_group_name_H-M   'P 1'
#
loop_
_entity.id
_entity.type
_entity.pdbx_description
1 polymer ?
#
loop_
_entity_poly.entity_id
_entity_poly.type
_entity_poly.pdbx_seq_one_letter_code
_entity_poly.pdbx_strand_id
1 'polypeptide(L)' 'MAERGVVVDYSTLYRWVIRLTPLLDKAFRRHQRSAGRRWCMDETYIKIKSQ' A
#
# COMPACT_ATOMS: atom_id res chain seq x y z
N MET A 1 -13.57 -8.66 -5.46
CA MET A 1 -14.22 -7.85 -6.51
C MET A 1 -15.57 -8.40 -6.98
N ALA A 2 -16.06 -9.52 -6.42
CA ALA A 2 -17.43 -10.00 -6.65
C ALA A 2 -18.51 -9.01 -6.12
N GLU A 3 -18.18 -8.19 -5.11
CA GLU A 3 -19.10 -7.21 -4.52
C GLU A 3 -19.58 -6.11 -5.48
N ARG A 4 -18.88 -5.87 -6.60
CA ARG A 4 -19.28 -4.91 -7.64
C ARG A 4 -19.52 -5.56 -9.02
N GLY A 5 -19.53 -6.89 -9.09
CA GLY A 5 -19.73 -7.62 -10.35
C GLY A 5 -18.61 -7.46 -11.39
N VAL A 6 -17.45 -6.89 -11.04
CA VAL A 6 -16.35 -6.69 -11.98
C VAL A 6 -15.39 -7.89 -11.91
N VAL A 7 -15.30 -8.64 -13.00
CA VAL A 7 -14.33 -9.72 -13.17
C VAL A 7 -13.00 -9.09 -13.59
N VAL A 8 -12.09 -8.95 -12.63
CA VAL A 8 -10.73 -8.45 -12.87
C VAL A 8 -9.76 -9.60 -12.65
N ASP A 9 -8.94 -9.87 -13.66
CA ASP A 9 -7.89 -10.87 -13.55
C ASP A 9 -6.80 -10.43 -12.55
N TYR A 10 -6.17 -11.41 -11.89
CA TYR A 10 -5.10 -11.17 -10.91
C TYR A 10 -3.95 -10.34 -11.50
N SER A 11 -3.59 -10.56 -12.77
CA SER A 11 -2.53 -9.81 -13.44
C SER A 11 -2.88 -8.33 -13.60
N THR A 12 -4.17 -8.00 -13.77
CA THR A 12 -4.64 -6.63 -13.92
C THR A 12 -4.53 -5.89 -12.59
N LEU A 13 -4.92 -6.53 -11.48
CA LEU A 13 -4.72 -5.99 -10.14
C LEU A 13 -3.24 -5.76 -9.83
N TYR A 14 -2.38 -6.73 -10.14
CA TYR A 14 -0.95 -6.61 -9.89
C TYR A 14 -0.33 -5.43 -10.68
N ARG A 15 -0.71 -5.27 -11.95
CA ARG A 15 -0.28 -4.12 -12.77
C ARG A 15 -0.76 -2.78 -12.21
N TRP A 16 -1.98 -2.73 -11.69
CA TRP A 16 -2.51 -1.52 -11.05
C TRP A 16 -1.74 -1.20 -9.78
N VAL A 17 -1.47 -2.18 -8.93
CA VAL A 17 -0.66 -1.99 -7.71
C VAL A 17 0.71 -1.42 -8.08
N ILE A 18 1.43 -2.04 -9.02
CA ILE A 18 2.74 -1.52 -9.46
C ILE A 18 2.65 -0.06 -9.92
N ARG A 19 1.60 0.29 -10.68
CA ARG A 19 1.42 1.66 -11.21
C ARG A 19 1.00 2.66 -10.12
N LEU A 20 0.15 2.26 -9.18
CA LEU A 20 -0.43 3.16 -8.17
C LEU A 20 0.51 3.40 -6.98
N THR A 21 1.27 2.40 -6.57
CA THR A 21 2.19 2.48 -5.42
C THR A 21 3.09 3.72 -5.44
N PRO A 22 3.79 4.07 -6.55
CA PRO A 22 4.63 5.27 -6.57
C PRO A 22 3.84 6.59 -6.51
N LEU A 23 2.59 6.60 -6.98
CA LEU A 23 1.72 7.79 -6.88
C LEU A 23 1.26 7.99 -5.45
N LEU A 24 0.89 6.90 -4.78
CA LEU A 24 0.52 6.90 -3.37
C LEU A 24 1.70 7.29 -2.49
N ASP A 25 2.91 6.78 -2.75
CA ASP A 25 4.12 7.15 -2.00
C ASP A 25 4.41 8.66 -2.12
N LYS A 26 4.32 9.23 -3.33
CA LYS A 26 4.47 10.69 -3.54
C LYS A 26 3.41 11.49 -2.80
N ALA A 27 2.14 11.07 -2.87
CA ALA A 27 1.05 11.72 -2.16
C ALA A 27 1.23 11.63 -0.64
N PHE A 28 1.65 10.48 -0.13
CA PHE A 28 1.89 10.25 1.29
C PHE A 28 3.04 11.13 1.79
N ARG A 29 4.18 11.14 1.09
CA ARG A 29 5.34 11.98 1.43
C ARG A 29 5.01 13.47 1.49
N ARG A 30 4.12 13.95 0.61
CA ARG A 30 3.68 15.35 0.63
C ARG A 30 2.96 15.73 1.93
N HIS A 31 2.25 14.79 2.55
CA HIS A 31 1.45 15.03 3.75
C HIS A 31 2.11 14.50 5.02
N GLN A 32 3.18 13.71 4.90
CA GLN A 32 3.93 13.18 6.02
C GLN A 32 4.70 14.30 6.71
N ARG A 33 4.47 14.44 8.02
CA ARG A 33 5.21 15.39 8.86
C ARG A 33 6.58 14.82 9.19
N SER A 34 7.57 15.70 9.36
CA SER A 34 8.86 15.30 9.91
C SER A 34 8.67 14.72 11.30
N ALA A 35 9.35 13.60 11.58
CA ALA A 35 9.37 13.03 12.92
C ALA A 35 10.02 14.03 13.88
N GLY A 36 9.34 14.33 14.99
CA GLY A 36 9.84 15.21 16.04
C GLY A 36 10.80 14.51 17.01
N ARG A 37 11.23 15.22 18.06
CA ARG A 37 12.09 14.65 19.13
C ARG A 37 11.47 13.47 19.86
N ARG A 38 10.14 13.35 19.87
CA ARG A 38 9.40 12.20 20.40
C ARG A 38 8.73 11.50 19.23
N TRP A 39 9.01 10.22 19.08
CA TRP A 39 8.38 9.35 18.11
C TRP A 39 7.98 8.06 18.83
N CYS A 40 6.86 7.48 18.42
CA CYS A 40 6.40 6.17 18.86
C CYS A 40 6.53 5.22 17.68
N MET A 41 7.08 4.03 17.92
CA MET A 41 7.13 2.95 16.93
C MET A 41 6.09 1.93 17.29
N ASP A 42 5.12 1.69 16.42
CA ASP A 42 4.23 0.54 16.55
C ASP A 42 4.87 -0.66 15.85
N GLU A 43 4.96 -1.78 16.55
CA GLU A 43 5.43 -3.04 15.97
C GLU A 43 4.25 -3.84 15.45
N THR A 44 4.25 -4.16 14.16
CA THR A 44 3.22 -4.99 13.52
C THR A 44 3.86 -6.20 12.87
N TYR A 45 3.47 -7.40 13.31
CA TYR A 45 3.93 -8.66 12.73
C TYR A 45 3.07 -9.06 11.53
N ILE A 46 3.66 -9.09 10.35
CA ILE A 46 2.99 -9.52 9.13
C ILE A 46 3.60 -10.85 8.69
N LYS A 47 2.79 -11.92 8.70
CA LYS A 47 3.21 -13.23 8.20
C LYS A 47 3.15 -13.23 6.68
N ILE A 48 4.30 -13.07 6.04
CA ILE A 48 4.42 -13.21 4.58
C ILE A 48 4.60 -14.69 4.25
N LYS A 49 3.73 -15.23 3.39
CA LYS A 49 4.01 -16.51 2.74
C LYS A 49 4.98 -16.24 1.61
N SER A 50 6.25 -16.60 1.77
CA SER A 50 7.14 -16.77 0.63
C SER A 50 6.62 -17.93 -0.21
N GLN A 51 6.60 -17.74 -1.51
CA GLN A 51 6.42 -18.83 -2.46
C GLN A 51 7.60 -19.79 -2.38
#